data_AF-A0A1G3G0W5-F1
#
_entry.id   AF-A0A1G3G0W5-F1
#
_cell.length_a   1.000
_cell.length_b   1.000
_cell.length_c   1.000
_cell.angle_alpha   90.00
_cell.angle_beta   90.00
_cell.angle_gamma   90.00
#
_symmetry.space_group_name_H-M   'P 1'
#
loop_
_entity.id
_entity.type
_entity.pdbx_description
1 polymer ?
#
loop_
_entity_poly.entity_id
_entity_poly.type
_entity_poly.pdbx_seq_one_letter_code
_entity_poly.pdbx_strand_id
1 'polypeptide(L)'
;MIGPCHILIATTVFLSATTGWAETVPFAADDDILIVRGRQAGADARFEFLAEGKARLQCVAFSAAGKPLAVENTYAASGFVRFEELDLTLIDQVLCRRQE
;
A
#
# COMPACT_ATOMS: atom_id res chain seq x y z
N MET A 1 46.12 16.70 -45.26
CA MET A 1 44.74 16.62 -44.75
C MET A 1 44.82 16.03 -43.36
N ILE A 2 44.34 16.80 -42.37
CA ILE A 2 44.59 16.62 -40.94
C ILE A 2 43.50 15.72 -40.35
N GLY A 3 43.92 14.71 -39.58
CA GLY A 3 43.07 13.89 -38.70
C GLY A 3 43.90 12.71 -38.18
N PRO A 4 44.04 12.56 -36.86
CA PRO A 4 43.02 11.79 -36.16
C PRO A 4 42.48 12.42 -34.86
N CYS A 5 41.27 11.98 -34.59
CA CYS A 5 40.37 12.25 -33.49
C CYS A 5 41.01 11.93 -32.12
N HIS A 6 41.07 12.91 -31.22
CA HIS A 6 41.29 12.69 -29.80
C HIS A 6 39.96 12.82 -29.06
N ILE A 7 39.34 11.68 -28.70
CA ILE A 7 38.24 11.64 -27.74
C ILE A 7 38.88 11.33 -26.38
N LEU A 8 38.91 12.34 -25.52
CA LEU A 8 39.39 12.23 -24.14
C LEU A 8 38.21 11.85 -23.22
N ILE A 9 38.46 10.84 -22.39
CA ILE A 9 37.58 10.15 -21.45
C ILE A 9 37.59 10.90 -20.11
N ALA A 10 36.46 11.00 -19.41
CA ALA A 10 36.34 11.10 -17.93
C ALA A 10 34.91 11.54 -17.55
N THR A 11 34.19 11.06 -16.53
CA THR A 11 34.31 10.00 -15.53
C THR A 11 32.90 9.89 -14.96
N THR A 12 32.21 8.76 -15.13
CA THR A 12 30.88 8.56 -14.53
C THR A 12 31.07 8.09 -13.09
N VAL A 13 30.72 8.96 -12.13
CA VAL A 13 30.59 8.58 -10.71
C VAL A 13 29.37 7.67 -10.59
N PHE A 14 29.61 6.36 -10.43
CA PHE A 14 28.57 5.43 -10.01
C PHE A 14 28.35 5.60 -8.51
N LEU A 15 27.32 6.36 -8.15
CA LEU A 15 26.78 6.37 -6.80
C LEU A 15 25.98 5.08 -6.62
N SER A 16 26.60 4.05 -6.04
CA SER A 16 25.91 2.83 -5.64
C SER A 16 25.01 3.14 -4.44
N ALA A 17 23.76 3.54 -4.70
CA ALA A 17 22.74 3.57 -3.67
C ALA A 17 22.42 2.14 -3.26
N THR A 18 22.65 1.82 -1.99
CA THR A 18 22.26 0.55 -1.38
C THR A 18 20.74 0.44 -1.44
N THR A 19 20.22 -0.37 -2.35
CA THR A 19 18.81 -0.76 -2.34
C THR A 19 18.58 -1.60 -1.08
N GLY A 20 18.07 -0.97 -0.02
CA GLY A 20 17.40 -1.72 1.04
C GLY A 20 16.23 -2.45 0.38
N TRP A 21 16.34 -3.78 0.24
CA TRP A 21 15.22 -4.61 -0.19
C TRP A 21 14.15 -4.53 0.89
N ALA A 22 13.19 -3.63 0.68
CA ALA A 22 11.88 -3.76 1.31
C ALA A 22 11.27 -5.06 0.77
N GLU A 23 11.28 -6.12 1.58
CA GLU A 23 10.57 -7.34 1.23
C GLU A 23 9.09 -7.01 1.09
N THR A 24 8.58 -7.12 -0.13
CA THR A 24 7.13 -7.04 -0.36
C THR A 24 6.56 -8.39 0.02
N VAL A 25 6.12 -8.52 1.27
CA VAL A 25 5.37 -9.71 1.69
C VAL A 25 3.98 -9.61 1.05
N PRO A 26 3.57 -10.58 0.22
CA PRO A 26 2.28 -10.53 -0.43
C PRO A 26 1.15 -10.56 0.62
N PHE A 27 0.18 -9.67 0.43
CA PHE A 27 -1.02 -9.60 1.25
C PHE A 27 -2.14 -10.35 0.52
N ALA A 28 -2.48 -11.56 0.99
CA ALA A 28 -3.67 -12.28 0.53
C ALA A 28 -4.87 -11.83 1.37
N ALA A 29 -5.96 -11.44 0.71
CA ALA A 29 -7.21 -11.08 1.36
C ALA A 29 -7.97 -12.36 1.74
N ASP A 30 -8.72 -12.32 2.84
CA ASP A 30 -9.66 -13.39 3.14
C ASP A 30 -10.99 -13.13 2.42
N ASP A 31 -11.46 -14.13 1.67
CA ASP A 31 -12.69 -14.03 0.88
C ASP A 31 -13.97 -13.91 1.73
N ASP A 32 -13.90 -14.21 3.04
CA ASP A 32 -15.03 -14.09 3.97
C ASP A 32 -15.20 -12.67 4.54
N ILE A 33 -14.28 -11.74 4.24
CA ILE A 33 -14.37 -10.34 4.64
C ILE A 33 -14.83 -9.49 3.45
N LEU A 34 -16.06 -8.98 3.53
CA LEU A 34 -16.64 -8.16 2.47
C LEU A 34 -16.58 -6.67 2.80
N ILE A 35 -15.86 -5.87 2.01
CA ILE A 35 -15.93 -4.41 2.07
C ILE A 35 -17.23 -3.95 1.43
N VAL A 36 -18.07 -3.26 2.21
CA VAL A 36 -19.42 -2.83 1.76
C VAL A 36 -19.42 -1.38 1.29
N ARG A 37 -18.69 -0.51 1.98
CA ARG A 37 -18.77 0.93 1.74
C ARG A 37 -17.52 1.66 2.23
N GLY A 38 -16.97 2.51 1.36
CA GLY A 38 -16.02 3.56 1.74
C GLY A 38 -16.71 4.91 1.94
N ARG A 39 -16.26 5.70 2.91
CA ARG A 39 -16.64 7.12 3.05
C ARG A 39 -15.50 7.95 3.63
N GLN A 40 -15.47 9.23 3.26
CA GLN A 40 -14.61 10.20 3.93
C GLN A 40 -15.24 10.56 5.29
N ALA A 41 -14.42 10.60 6.34
CA ALA A 41 -14.81 10.95 7.71
C ALA A 41 -13.79 11.95 8.29
N GLY A 42 -13.98 13.24 7.99
CA GLY A 42 -12.96 14.24 8.32
C GLY A 42 -11.71 14.05 7.46
N ALA A 43 -10.55 13.97 8.09
CA ALA A 43 -9.28 13.68 7.41
C ALA A 43 -9.09 12.18 7.10
N ASP A 44 -9.96 11.31 7.59
CA ASP A 44 -9.77 9.86 7.53
C ASP A 44 -10.64 9.20 6.46
N ALA A 45 -10.13 8.15 5.83
CA ALA A 45 -10.92 7.25 5.00
C ALA A 45 -11.44 6.09 5.85
N ARG A 46 -12.77 5.91 5.91
CA ARG A 46 -13.41 4.82 6.66
C ARG A 46 -14.07 3.83 5.71
N PHE A 47 -13.80 2.54 5.92
CA PHE A 47 -14.40 1.45 5.19
C PHE A 47 -15.19 0.54 6.12
N GLU A 48 -16.48 0.40 5.86
CA GLU A 48 -17.36 -0.57 6.52
C GLU A 48 -17.22 -1.93 5.85
N PHE A 49 -17.21 -2.98 6.67
CA PHE A 49 -17.09 -4.35 6.20
C PHE A 49 -18.01 -5.29 6.97
N LEU A 50 -18.28 -6.45 6.38
CA LEU A 50 -18.88 -7.60 7.03
C LEU A 50 -17.81 -8.65 7.24
N ALA A 51 -17.59 -9.01 8.51
CA ALA A 51 -16.67 -10.07 8.91
C ALA A 51 -17.22 -10.73 10.18
N GLU A 52 -17.13 -12.05 10.25
CA GLU A 52 -17.64 -12.79 11.41
C GLU A 52 -16.61 -12.90 12.54
N GLY A 53 -17.10 -12.99 13.77
CA GLY A 53 -16.29 -13.29 14.95
C GLY A 53 -15.60 -12.08 15.58
N LYS A 54 -14.47 -12.34 16.25
CA LYS A 54 -13.70 -11.35 17.04
C LYS A 54 -12.22 -11.29 16.64
N ALA A 55 -11.87 -11.86 15.49
CA ALA A 55 -10.51 -11.88 15.01
C ALA A 55 -9.97 -10.45 14.83
N ARG A 56 -8.66 -10.28 15.08
CA ARG A 56 -7.94 -9.09 14.67
C ARG A 56 -7.78 -9.14 13.16
N LEU A 57 -8.06 -8.02 12.50
CA LEU A 57 -7.92 -7.88 11.05
C LEU A 57 -6.77 -6.93 10.77
N GLN A 58 -5.95 -7.26 9.79
CA GLN A 58 -5.03 -6.34 9.14
C GLN A 58 -5.64 -5.97 7.80
N CYS A 59 -5.79 -4.69 7.52
CA CYS A 59 -6.34 -4.17 6.28
C CYS A 59 -5.32 -3.27 5.60
N VAL A 60 -5.28 -3.34 4.26
CA VAL A 60 -4.38 -2.54 3.43
C VAL A 60 -5.21 -1.79 2.41
N ALA A 61 -5.03 -0.46 2.36
CA ALA A 61 -5.58 0.38 1.30
C ALA A 61 -4.58 0.44 0.14
N PHE A 62 -5.07 0.30 -1.09
CA PHE A 62 -4.25 0.38 -2.29
C PHE A 62 -4.74 1.47 -3.23
N SER A 63 -3.82 2.06 -3.98
CA SER A 63 -4.15 2.95 -5.10
C SER A 63 -4.57 2.15 -6.34
N ALA A 64 -5.08 2.86 -7.35
CA ALA A 64 -5.43 2.26 -8.65
C ALA A 64 -4.25 1.57 -9.38
N ALA A 65 -3.01 1.91 -9.01
CA ALA A 65 -1.82 1.23 -9.54
C ALA A 65 -1.44 -0.04 -8.75
N GLY A 66 -2.27 -0.46 -7.78
CA GLY A 66 -1.98 -1.57 -6.88
C GLY A 66 -0.92 -1.27 -5.82
N LYS A 67 -0.54 0.00 -5.62
CA LYS A 67 0.46 0.38 -4.61
C LYS A 67 -0.20 0.45 -3.24
N PRO A 68 0.36 -0.17 -2.18
CA PRO A 68 -0.13 0.01 -0.82
C PRO A 68 0.06 1.47 -0.37
N LEU A 69 -1.01 2.07 0.13
CA LEU A 69 -1.06 3.44 0.63
C LEU A 69 -0.94 3.48 2.15
N ALA A 70 -1.66 2.60 2.83
CA ALA A 70 -1.67 2.50 4.29
C ALA A 70 -2.02 1.09 4.73
N VAL A 71 -1.58 0.72 5.94
CA VAL A 71 -1.89 -0.55 6.59
C VAL A 71 -2.44 -0.24 7.97
N GLU A 72 -3.60 -0.81 8.28
CA GLU A 72 -4.29 -0.57 9.55
C GLU A 72 -4.77 -1.86 10.18
N ASN A 73 -4.95 -1.82 11.50
CA ASN A 73 -5.49 -2.94 12.25
C ASN A 73 -6.84 -2.58 12.85
N THR A 74 -7.75 -3.55 12.85
CA THR A 74 -9.05 -3.42 13.51
C THR A 74 -9.49 -4.78 14.06
N TYR A 75 -10.68 -4.84 14.62
CA TYR A 75 -11.32 -6.09 14.99
C TYR A 75 -12.53 -6.32 14.10
N ALA A 76 -12.81 -7.58 13.76
CA ALA A 76 -14.02 -7.94 13.01
C ALA A 76 -15.28 -7.36 13.67
N ALA A 77 -15.35 -7.39 15.01
CA ALA A 77 -16.45 -6.85 15.79
C ALA A 77 -16.63 -5.32 15.67
N SER A 78 -15.64 -4.56 15.18
CA SER A 78 -15.79 -3.12 14.94
C SER A 78 -16.68 -2.82 13.75
N GLY A 79 -16.75 -3.71 12.76
CA GLY A 79 -17.51 -3.51 11.51
C GLY A 79 -16.95 -2.43 10.58
N PHE A 80 -15.79 -1.85 10.89
CA PHE A 80 -15.09 -0.90 10.03
C PHE A 80 -13.58 -0.86 10.30
N VAL A 81 -12.84 -0.40 9.29
CA VAL A 81 -11.45 0.04 9.39
C VAL A 81 -11.36 1.52 9.03
N ARG A 82 -10.44 2.23 9.67
CA ARG A 82 -10.17 3.64 9.44
C ARG A 82 -8.70 3.79 9.09
N PHE A 83 -8.42 4.46 7.98
CA PHE A 83 -7.08 4.87 7.58
C PHE A 83 -6.93 6.35 7.92
N GLU A 84 -6.10 6.65 8.91
CA GLU A 84 -5.89 8.00 9.42
C GLU A 84 -5.15 8.86 8.40
N GLU A 85 -5.58 10.11 8.27
CA GLU A 85 -4.96 11.09 7.36
C GLU A 85 -4.88 10.64 5.89
N LEU A 86 -5.77 9.72 5.48
CA LEU A 86 -5.84 9.21 4.11
C LEU A 86 -7.11 9.70 3.41
N ASP A 87 -6.92 10.35 2.26
CA ASP A 87 -8.01 10.77 1.39
C ASP A 87 -8.59 9.55 0.65
N LEU A 88 -9.91 9.35 0.80
CA LEU A 88 -10.65 8.26 0.14
C LEU A 88 -10.46 8.25 -1.38
N THR A 89 -10.30 9.41 -2.02
CA THR A 89 -10.15 9.54 -3.48
C THR A 89 -8.87 8.92 -4.01
N LEU A 90 -7.88 8.67 -3.15
CA LEU A 90 -6.63 8.00 -3.50
C LEU A 90 -6.75 6.47 -3.47
N ILE A 91 -7.81 5.94 -2.84
CA ILE A 91 -7.99 4.52 -2.55
C ILE A 91 -8.88 3.90 -3.63
N ASP A 92 -8.35 2.89 -4.32
CA ASP A 92 -9.09 2.09 -5.31
C ASP A 92 -9.68 0.83 -4.68
N GLN A 93 -8.91 0.19 -3.80
CA GLN A 93 -9.34 -1.04 -3.13
C GLN A 93 -8.83 -1.10 -1.69
N VAL A 94 -9.58 -1.80 -0.84
CA VAL A 94 -9.16 -2.18 0.51
C VAL A 94 -9.28 -3.69 0.62
N LEU A 95 -8.20 -4.33 1.06
CA LEU A 95 -8.16 -5.77 1.31
C LEU A 95 -7.88 -6.01 2.79
N CYS A 96 -8.57 -6.94 3.41
CA CYS A 96 -8.38 -7.31 4.80
C CYS A 96 -8.09 -8.80 4.93
N ARG A 97 -7.35 -9.18 5.97
CA ARG A 97 -7.13 -10.57 6.38
C ARG A 97 -7.18 -10.70 7.89
N ARG A 98 -7.55 -11.86 8.38
CA ARG A 98 -7.46 -12.27 9.77
C ARG A 98 -6.00 -12.45 10.15
N GLN A 99 -5.63 -12.00 11.34
CA GLN A 99 -4.37 -12.35 11.97
C GLN A 99 -4.62 -13.57 12.85
N GLU A 100 -4.01 -14.70 12.48
CA GLU A 100 -3.97 -15.93 13.29
C GLU A 100 -3.02 -15.78 14.49
#